data_AF-A0AAD6KT65-F1
#
_entry.id   AF-A0AAD6KT65-F1
#
_cell.length_a   1.000
_cell.length_b   1.000
_cell.length_c   1.000
_cell.angle_alpha   90.00
_cell.angle_beta   90.00
_cell.angle_gamma   90.00
#
_symmetry.space_group_name_H-M   'P 1'
#
loop_
_entity.id
_entity.type
_entity.pdbx_description
1 polymer ?
#
loop_
_entity_poly.entity_id
_entity_poly.type
_entity_poly.pdbx_seq_one_letter_code
_entity_poly.pdbx_strand_id
1 'polypeptide(L)'
;MMMSSKLRGLASDLISLPMPTIAAITGHASAAGMAFALCHDYVIMRRDRGFLYMSELDIGLVVPALFVALLECKIGSPKVRRDVVLTAAKLTAEMAVEKGIVDMVGGSAEETVEAAVRLGEEMFKRKWDGQVYAKNRMVVMGKVLDELGFDGTVEEENGKGIGSKL
;
A
#
# COMPACT_ATOMS: atom_id res chain seq x y z
N MET A 1 1.36 -13.95 -12.92
CA MET A 1 2.17 -13.44 -11.79
C MET A 1 1.35 -13.58 -10.50
N MET A 2 1.50 -14.71 -9.78
CA MET A 2 0.73 -15.00 -8.58
C MET A 2 1.14 -14.07 -7.43
N MET A 3 0.26 -13.13 -7.06
CA MET A 3 0.27 -12.65 -5.69
C MET A 3 -0.11 -13.81 -4.77
N SER A 4 0.67 -14.00 -3.70
CA SER A 4 0.39 -15.05 -2.74
C SER A 4 -1.01 -14.86 -2.16
N SER A 5 -1.84 -15.91 -2.17
CA SER A 5 -3.15 -15.94 -1.51
C SER A 5 -3.07 -15.51 -0.04
N LYS A 6 -1.91 -15.71 0.60
CA LYS A 6 -1.64 -15.25 1.96
C LYS A 6 -1.59 -13.73 2.09
N LEU A 7 -1.00 -13.02 1.13
CA LEU A 7 -0.96 -11.55 1.15
C LEU A 7 -2.36 -10.97 0.98
N ARG A 8 -3.16 -11.55 0.06
CA ARG A 8 -4.55 -11.14 -0.12
C ARG A 8 -5.38 -11.37 1.15
N GLY A 9 -5.27 -12.56 1.75
CA GLY A 9 -5.96 -12.86 3.02
C GLY A 9 -5.57 -11.88 4.12
N LEU A 10 -4.27 -11.62 4.30
CA LEU A 10 -3.79 -10.71 5.33
C LEU A 10 -4.23 -9.26 5.10
N ALA A 11 -4.26 -8.79 3.85
CA ALA A 11 -4.80 -7.48 3.51
C ALA A 11 -6.30 -7.39 3.79
N SER A 12 -7.08 -8.41 3.43
CA SER A 12 -8.52 -8.49 3.71
C SER A 12 -8.79 -8.45 5.21
N ASP A 13 -8.09 -9.27 5.99
CA ASP A 13 -8.21 -9.33 7.44
C ASP A 13 -7.91 -7.96 8.05
N LEU A 14 -6.81 -7.33 7.64
CA LEU A 14 -6.42 -5.99 8.09
C LEU A 14 -7.49 -4.94 7.81
N ILE A 15 -8.04 -4.91 6.58
CA ILE A 15 -9.08 -3.97 6.17
C ILE A 15 -10.40 -4.20 6.94
N SER A 16 -10.64 -5.42 7.44
CA SER A 16 -11.84 -5.75 8.22
C SER A 16 -11.71 -5.57 9.75
N LEU A 17 -10.51 -5.26 10.27
CA LEU A 17 -10.30 -5.07 11.71
C LEU A 17 -11.23 -3.99 12.33
N PRO A 18 -11.85 -4.24 13.49
CA PRO A 18 -12.75 -3.29 14.14
C PRO A 18 -12.02 -2.17 14.89
N MET A 19 -10.91 -1.68 14.34
CA MET A 19 -10.09 -0.62 14.92
C MET A 19 -9.24 0.08 13.85
N PRO A 20 -8.88 1.36 14.08
CA PRO A 20 -7.91 2.09 13.26
C PRO A 20 -6.56 1.38 13.24
N THR A 21 -5.89 1.41 12.08
CA THR A 21 -4.60 0.76 11.85
C THR A 21 -3.57 1.78 11.37
N ILE A 22 -2.36 1.73 11.92
CA ILE A 22 -1.26 2.65 11.57
C ILE A 22 -0.03 1.83 11.17
N ALA A 23 0.49 2.07 9.97
CA ALA A 23 1.74 1.50 9.50
C ALA A 23 2.92 2.35 9.96
N ALA A 24 3.81 1.78 10.78
CA ALA A 24 5.08 2.38 11.14
C ALA A 24 6.21 1.83 10.25
N ILE A 25 6.60 2.59 9.23
CA ILE A 25 7.64 2.21 8.27
C ILE A 25 9.00 2.67 8.79
N THR A 26 9.76 1.74 9.37
CA THR A 26 11.10 1.99 9.94
C THR A 26 12.26 1.75 8.97
N GLY A 27 11.96 1.39 7.71
CA GLY A 27 12.94 1.05 6.68
C GLY A 27 12.36 1.10 5.27
N HIS A 28 12.89 0.26 4.36
CA HIS A 28 12.41 0.22 2.98
C HIS A 28 11.06 -0.51 2.88
N ALA A 29 10.13 0.08 2.13
CA ALA A 29 8.86 -0.52 1.77
C ALA A 29 8.73 -0.52 0.25
N SER A 30 9.07 -1.66 -0.36
CA SER A 30 9.10 -1.85 -1.82
C SER A 30 7.97 -2.78 -2.28
N ALA A 31 7.34 -2.48 -3.42
CA ALA A 31 6.31 -3.33 -4.05
C ALA A 31 5.23 -3.76 -3.06
N ALA A 32 5.17 -5.05 -2.71
CA ALA A 32 4.23 -5.59 -1.72
C ALA A 32 4.34 -4.90 -0.35
N GLY A 33 5.51 -4.42 0.06
CA GLY A 33 5.68 -3.66 1.29
C GLY A 33 5.00 -2.29 1.25
N MET A 34 5.09 -1.58 0.11
CA MET A 34 4.36 -0.33 -0.10
C MET A 34 2.86 -0.59 -0.15
N ALA A 35 2.43 -1.57 -0.93
CA ALA A 35 1.02 -1.94 -1.01
C ALA A 35 0.43 -2.31 0.36
N PHE A 36 1.17 -3.10 1.16
CA PHE A 36 0.71 -3.49 2.49
C PHE A 36 0.63 -2.30 3.47
N ALA A 37 1.56 -1.33 3.37
CA ALA A 37 1.44 -0.08 4.12
C ALA A 37 0.19 0.69 3.73
N LEU A 38 -0.17 0.72 2.44
CA LEU A 38 -1.38 1.40 1.94
C LEU A 38 -2.70 0.72 2.38
N CYS A 39 -2.66 -0.54 2.80
CA CYS A 39 -3.82 -1.19 3.42
C CYS A 39 -4.16 -0.61 4.81
N HIS A 40 -3.22 0.09 5.46
CA HIS A 40 -3.46 0.74 6.75
C HIS A 40 -4.20 2.07 6.57
N ASP A 41 -4.84 2.54 7.64
CA ASP A 41 -5.54 3.82 7.66
C ASP A 41 -4.56 4.98 7.57
N TYR A 42 -3.48 4.90 8.37
CA TYR A 42 -2.43 5.90 8.46
C TYR A 42 -1.06 5.27 8.22
N VAL A 43 -0.12 6.05 7.68
CA VAL A 43 1.25 5.64 7.42
C VAL A 43 2.19 6.68 8.01
N ILE A 44 3.14 6.21 8.82
CA ILE A 44 4.23 7.03 9.36
C ILE A 44 5.53 6.42 8.87
N MET A 45 6.42 7.24 8.33
CA MET A 45 7.69 6.77 7.77
C MET A 45 8.89 7.44 8.43
N ARG A 46 9.93 6.65 8.69
CA ARG A 46 11.21 7.11 9.21
C ARG A 46 11.92 8.03 8.20
N ARG A 47 12.46 9.17 8.69
CA ARG A 47 13.10 10.22 7.88
C ARG A 47 14.40 9.79 7.23
N ASP A 48 15.31 9.28 8.05
CA ASP A 48 16.74 9.16 7.77
C ASP A 48 17.10 7.87 7.02
N ARG A 49 16.19 6.90 6.94
CA ARG A 49 16.43 5.63 6.26
C ARG A 49 15.16 5.01 5.68
N GLY A 50 15.28 4.56 4.43
CA GLY A 50 14.24 3.82 3.72
C GLY A 50 13.68 4.58 2.53
N PHE A 51 13.15 3.83 1.57
CA PHE A 51 12.40 4.36 0.44
C PHE A 51 11.05 3.67 0.36
N LEU A 52 10.04 4.42 -0.05
CA LEU A 52 8.72 3.92 -0.40
C LEU A 52 8.59 3.94 -1.93
N TYR A 53 8.42 2.78 -2.56
CA TYR A 53 8.39 2.68 -4.03
C TYR A 53 7.77 1.38 -4.56
N MET A 54 7.34 1.41 -5.82
CA MET A 54 6.96 0.23 -6.60
C MET A 54 8.16 -0.21 -7.45
N SER A 55 8.59 -1.45 -7.30
CA SER A 55 9.80 -1.97 -7.96
C SER A 55 9.53 -2.70 -9.25
N GLU A 56 8.27 -3.00 -9.55
CA GLU A 56 7.82 -3.88 -10.64
C GLU A 56 8.36 -3.43 -11.99
N LEU A 57 8.32 -2.12 -12.28
CA LEU A 57 8.85 -1.57 -13.53
C LEU A 57 10.37 -1.78 -13.67
N ASP A 58 11.14 -1.56 -12.60
CA ASP A 58 12.59 -1.74 -12.59
C ASP A 58 13.00 -3.21 -12.80
N ILE A 59 12.15 -4.16 -12.40
CA ILE A 59 12.40 -5.60 -12.52
C ILE A 59 11.65 -6.26 -13.69
N GLY A 60 11.04 -5.46 -14.58
CA GLY A 60 10.38 -5.95 -15.79
C GLY A 60 9.07 -6.71 -15.55
N LEU A 61 8.37 -6.40 -14.45
CA LEU A 61 7.10 -7.00 -14.08
C LEU A 61 5.95 -5.99 -14.24
N VAL A 62 4.76 -6.52 -14.52
CA VAL A 62 3.53 -5.74 -14.56
C VAL A 62 3.01 -5.55 -13.14
N VAL A 63 2.64 -4.33 -12.77
CA VAL A 63 2.04 -4.04 -11.46
C VAL A 63 0.70 -4.78 -11.34
N PRO A 64 0.50 -5.62 -10.31
CA PRO A 64 -0.76 -6.31 -10.09
C PRO A 64 -1.95 -5.37 -9.86
N ALA A 65 -3.14 -5.79 -10.30
CA ALA A 65 -4.37 -4.99 -10.22
C ALA A 65 -4.70 -4.52 -8.78
N LEU A 66 -4.51 -5.40 -7.78
CA LEU A 66 -4.66 -5.07 -6.37
C LEU A 66 -3.80 -3.88 -5.93
N PHE A 67 -2.55 -3.81 -6.39
CA PHE A 67 -1.66 -2.70 -6.05
C PHE A 67 -2.13 -1.41 -6.70
N VAL A 68 -2.61 -1.48 -7.93
CA VAL A 68 -3.22 -0.33 -8.61
C VAL A 68 -4.43 0.16 -7.81
N ALA A 69 -5.36 -0.72 -7.42
CA ALA A 69 -6.53 -0.34 -6.62
C ALA A 69 -6.16 0.33 -5.29
N LEU A 70 -5.12 -0.15 -4.61
CA LEU A 70 -4.60 0.49 -3.39
C LEU A 70 -4.03 1.89 -3.66
N LEU A 71 -3.27 2.05 -4.74
CA LEU A 71 -2.75 3.36 -5.16
C LEU A 71 -3.89 4.33 -5.51
N GLU A 72 -4.93 3.86 -6.20
CA GLU A 72 -6.10 4.69 -6.50
C GLU A 72 -6.89 5.08 -5.25
N CYS A 73 -6.99 4.18 -4.28
CA CYS A 73 -7.71 4.43 -3.04
C CYS A 73 -6.98 5.43 -2.13
N LYS A 74 -5.65 5.37 -2.07
CA LYS A 74 -4.85 6.14 -1.09
C LYS A 74 -4.15 7.36 -1.68
N ILE A 75 -3.87 7.37 -2.99
CA ILE A 75 -3.15 8.46 -3.65
C ILE A 75 -4.11 9.24 -4.56
N GLY A 76 -4.64 10.34 -4.05
CA GLY A 76 -5.60 11.17 -4.77
C GLY A 76 -5.05 11.76 -6.08
N SER A 77 -3.76 12.09 -6.12
CA SER A 77 -3.13 12.74 -7.29
C SER A 77 -2.81 11.73 -8.40
N PRO A 78 -3.41 11.85 -9.61
CA PRO A 78 -3.06 11.00 -10.75
C PRO A 78 -1.59 11.16 -11.17
N LYS A 79 -1.04 12.37 -11.02
CA LYS A 79 0.38 12.65 -11.30
C LYS A 79 1.28 11.81 -10.40
N VAL A 80 0.99 11.78 -9.10
CA VAL A 80 1.77 10.98 -8.14
C VAL A 80 1.63 9.50 -8.44
N ARG A 81 0.42 8.99 -8.72
CA ARG A 81 0.21 7.59 -9.10
C ARG A 81 1.05 7.19 -10.32
N ARG A 82 1.06 8.05 -11.34
CA ARG A 82 1.87 7.85 -12.55
C ARG A 82 3.37 7.83 -12.23
N ASP A 83 3.88 8.76 -11.41
CA ASP A 83 5.31 8.78 -11.05
C ASP A 83 5.70 7.52 -10.25
N VAL A 84 4.83 7.06 -9.34
CA VAL A 84 5.08 5.82 -8.57
C VAL A 84 5.15 4.59 -9.49
N VAL A 85 4.24 4.47 -10.45
CA VAL A 85 4.10 3.26 -11.29
C VAL A 85 4.96 3.28 -12.55
N LEU A 86 4.95 4.39 -13.28
CA LEU A 86 5.58 4.50 -14.61
C LEU A 86 7.00 5.07 -14.58
N THR A 87 7.50 5.49 -13.42
CA THR A 87 8.91 5.88 -13.27
C THR A 87 9.62 5.17 -12.12
N ALA A 88 8.98 4.19 -11.47
CA ALA A 88 9.52 3.49 -10.29
C ALA A 88 10.09 4.45 -9.23
N ALA A 89 9.44 5.59 -9.01
CA ALA A 89 10.02 6.67 -8.23
C ALA A 89 10.28 6.22 -6.77
N LYS A 90 11.53 6.38 -6.32
CA LYS A 90 11.93 6.14 -4.93
C LYS A 90 11.63 7.36 -4.08
N LEU A 91 10.66 7.25 -3.19
CA LEU A 91 10.21 8.36 -2.35
C LEU A 91 10.88 8.28 -0.97
N THR A 92 11.49 9.39 -0.56
CA THR A 92 11.87 9.60 0.84
C THR A 92 10.62 9.88 1.68
N ALA A 93 10.72 9.81 3.02
CA ALA A 93 9.60 10.12 3.90
C ALA A 93 9.03 11.52 3.66
N GLU A 94 9.90 12.51 3.44
CA GLU A 94 9.50 13.91 3.20
C GLU A 94 8.77 14.07 1.87
N MET A 95 9.28 13.46 0.80
CA MET A 95 8.61 13.44 -0.50
C MET A 95 7.27 12.72 -0.43
N ALA A 96 7.18 11.64 0.35
CA ALA A 96 5.96 10.86 0.51
C ALA A 96 4.88 11.64 1.28
N VAL A 97 5.26 12.46 2.27
CA VAL A 97 4.35 13.39 2.95
C VAL A 97 3.89 14.50 2.02
N GLU A 98 4.81 15.13 1.27
CA GLU A 98 4.45 16.17 0.29
C GLU A 98 3.47 15.66 -0.78
N LYS A 99 3.63 14.41 -1.19
CA LYS A 99 2.77 13.73 -2.15
C LYS A 99 1.47 13.17 -1.54
N GLY A 100 1.27 13.28 -0.23
CA GLY A 100 0.09 12.82 0.49
C GLY A 100 -0.06 11.30 0.57
N ILE A 101 1.06 10.55 0.51
CA ILE A 101 1.08 9.08 0.63
C ILE A 101 1.33 8.65 2.08
N VAL A 102 2.15 9.43 2.79
CA VAL A 102 2.51 9.24 4.19
C VAL A 102 1.90 10.39 5.00
N ASP A 103 1.36 10.10 6.17
CA ASP A 103 0.73 11.11 7.03
C ASP A 103 1.75 11.89 7.86
N MET A 104 2.80 11.21 8.32
CA MET A 104 3.80 11.80 9.23
C MET A 104 5.20 11.22 9.03
N VAL A 105 6.22 12.02 9.37
CA VAL A 105 7.62 11.58 9.39
C VAL A 105 8.11 11.38 10.84
N GLY A 106 8.66 10.21 11.15
CA GLY A 106 9.39 9.94 12.40
C GLY A 106 10.90 10.18 12.24
N GLY A 107 11.60 10.67 13.26
CA GLY A 107 13.03 10.98 13.17
C GLY A 107 13.94 9.76 13.24
N SER A 108 13.57 8.75 14.02
CA SER A 108 14.24 7.44 14.12
C SER A 108 13.26 6.28 13.96
N ALA A 109 13.73 5.03 14.01
CA ALA A 109 12.84 3.86 13.99
C ALA A 109 11.94 3.83 15.24
N GLU A 110 12.53 4.08 16.41
CA GLU A 110 11.83 4.13 17.70
C GLU A 110 10.80 5.26 17.70
N GLU A 111 11.19 6.47 17.31
CA GLU A 111 10.27 7.62 17.25
C GLU A 111 9.11 7.39 16.25
N THR A 112 9.37 6.68 15.15
CA THR A 112 8.34 6.32 14.17
C THR A 112 7.29 5.39 14.80
N VAL A 113 7.73 4.39 15.56
CA VAL A 113 6.84 3.47 16.28
C VAL A 113 6.09 4.21 17.40
N GLU A 114 6.77 5.03 18.18
CA GLU A 114 6.14 5.84 19.23
C GLU A 114 5.09 6.80 18.68
N ALA A 115 5.35 7.42 17.52
CA ALA A 115 4.38 8.27 16.84
C ALA A 115 3.14 7.47 16.41
N ALA A 116 3.32 6.25 15.90
CA ALA A 116 2.21 5.38 15.52
C ALA A 116 1.38 4.96 16.74
N VAL A 117 2.03 4.59 17.84
CA VAL A 117 1.35 4.25 19.11
C VAL A 117 0.56 5.44 19.63
N ARG A 118 1.18 6.62 19.70
CA ARG A 118 0.52 7.86 20.13
C ARG A 118 -0.69 8.21 19.26
N LEU A 119 -0.57 8.09 17.94
CA LEU A 119 -1.70 8.28 17.03
C LEU A 119 -2.82 7.26 17.31
N GLY A 120 -2.46 5.99 17.54
CA GLY A 120 -3.40 4.94 17.93
C GLY A 120 -4.13 5.26 19.25
N GLU A 121 -3.42 5.77 20.26
CA GLU A 121 -4.00 6.20 21.54
C GLU A 121 -4.98 7.37 21.35
N GLU A 122 -4.63 8.37 20.54
CA GLU A 122 -5.53 9.48 20.22
C GLU A 122 -6.81 9.01 19.52
N MET A 123 -6.69 8.08 18.57
CA MET A 123 -7.83 7.49 17.90
C MET A 123 -8.68 6.65 18.87
N PHE A 124 -8.05 5.92 19.80
CA PHE A 124 -8.76 5.13 20.81
C PHE A 124 -9.61 6.00 21.74
N LYS A 125 -9.15 7.21 22.10
CA LYS A 125 -9.91 8.16 22.94
C LYS A 125 -11.24 8.57 22.31
N ARG A 126 -11.41 8.42 21.00
CA ARG A 126 -12.66 8.73 20.28
C ARG A 126 -13.79 7.78 20.63
N LYS A 127 -13.50 6.58 21.15
CA LYS A 127 -14.48 5.56 21.59
C LYS A 127 -15.55 5.26 20.53
N TRP A 128 -15.15 5.19 19.27
CA TRP A 128 -16.05 4.77 18.19
C TRP A 128 -16.46 3.32 18.34
N ASP A 129 -17.63 2.97 17.80
CA ASP A 129 -17.98 1.58 17.56
C ASP A 129 -17.03 1.01 16.49
N GLY A 130 -16.20 0.05 16.89
CA GLY A 130 -15.22 -0.58 16.02
C GLY A 130 -15.83 -1.30 14.81
N GLN A 131 -17.03 -1.86 14.94
CA GLN A 131 -17.74 -2.51 13.84
C GLN A 131 -18.22 -1.50 12.81
N VAL A 132 -18.69 -0.33 13.27
CA VAL A 132 -19.05 0.78 12.37
C VAL A 132 -17.80 1.32 11.67
N TYR A 133 -16.69 1.45 12.40
CA TYR A 133 -15.41 1.87 11.81
C TYR A 133 -14.95 0.91 10.70
N ALA A 134 -14.91 -0.40 10.99
CA ALA A 134 -14.55 -1.42 10.01
C ALA A 134 -15.44 -1.35 8.76
N LYS A 135 -16.77 -1.27 8.93
CA LYS A 135 -17.71 -1.16 7.81
C LYS A 135 -17.46 0.09 6.96
N ASN A 136 -17.24 1.24 7.58
CA ASN A 136 -16.91 2.47 6.85
C ASN A 136 -15.60 2.33 6.07
N ARG A 137 -14.57 1.73 6.69
CA ARG A 137 -13.30 1.47 6.01
C ARG A 137 -13.47 0.53 4.83
N MET A 138 -14.23 -0.55 4.99
CA MET A 138 -14.55 -1.49 3.91
C MET A 138 -15.32 -0.82 2.76
N VAL A 139 -16.22 0.14 3.05
CA VAL A 139 -16.91 0.93 2.02
C VAL A 139 -15.91 1.82 1.27
N VAL A 140 -15.02 2.52 1.98
CA VAL A 140 -13.98 3.36 1.36
C VAL A 140 -13.04 2.53 0.49
N MET A 141 -12.68 1.34 0.95
CA MET A 141 -11.77 0.41 0.27
C MET A 141 -12.50 -0.64 -0.59
N GLY A 142 -13.76 -0.40 -0.97
CA GLY A 142 -14.59 -1.38 -1.68
C GLY A 142 -13.92 -1.93 -2.94
N LYS A 143 -13.36 -1.06 -3.79
CA LYS A 143 -12.61 -1.48 -4.99
C LYS A 143 -11.39 -2.35 -4.68
N VAL A 144 -10.72 -2.11 -3.55
CA VAL A 144 -9.58 -2.92 -3.12
C VAL A 144 -10.07 -4.30 -2.70
N LEU A 145 -11.19 -4.38 -1.98
CA LEU A 145 -11.81 -5.65 -1.57
C LEU A 145 -12.30 -6.46 -2.78
N ASP A 146 -12.84 -5.81 -3.81
CA ASP A 146 -13.24 -6.46 -5.06
C ASP A 146 -12.02 -7.14 -5.74
N GLU A 147 -10.89 -6.43 -5.83
CA GLU A 147 -9.63 -6.97 -6.37
C GLU A 147 -8.99 -8.04 -5.48
N LEU A 148 -9.22 -7.98 -4.16
CA LEU A 148 -8.80 -9.05 -3.23
C LEU A 148 -9.59 -10.34 -3.45
N GLY A 149 -10.88 -10.22 -3.81
CA GLY A 149 -11.75 -11.33 -4.18
C GLY A 149 -11.49 -11.89 -5.59
N PHE A 150 -10.83 -11.11 -6.45
CA PHE A 150 -10.50 -11.53 -7.81
C PHE A 150 -9.21 -12.36 -7.85
N ASP A 151 -9.34 -13.68 -8.02
CA ASP A 151 -8.23 -14.54 -8.38
C ASP A 151 -8.00 -14.50 -9.89
N GLY A 152 -7.35 -13.43 -10.35
CA GLY A 152 -6.87 -13.37 -11.73
C GLY A 152 -5.77 -14.42 -11.96
N THR A 153 -6.16 -15.68 -12.13
CA THR A 153 -5.38 -16.69 -12.86
C THR A 153 -5.40 -16.27 -14.33
N VAL A 154 -4.60 -15.26 -14.66
CA VAL A 154 -4.17 -15.11 -16.04
C VAL A 154 -3.16 -16.24 -16.23
N GLU A 155 -3.65 -17.35 -16.78
CA GLU A 155 -2.81 -18.40 -17.35
C GLU A 155 -1.70 -17.72 -18.16
N GLU A 156 -0.48 -18.24 -18.01
CA GLU A 156 0.63 -17.87 -18.88
C GLU A 156 0.16 -18.10 -20.32
N GLU A 157 -0.14 -17.03 -21.06
CA GLU A 157 -0.16 -17.10 -22.51
C GLU A 157 1.26 -17.49 -22.94
N ASN A 158 1.41 -18.79 -23.18
CA ASN A 158 2.52 -19.40 -23.87
C ASN A 158 2.87 -18.56 -25.11
N GLY A 159 3.91 -17.74 -24.99
CA GLY A 159 4.58 -17.08 -26.11
C GLY A 159 5.30 -18.10 -26.99
N LYS A 160 4.54 -18.99 -27.65
CA LYS A 160 5.00 -19.72 -28.81
C LYS A 160 5.10 -18.73 -29.98
N GLY A 161 6.34 -18.35 -30.28
CA GLY A 161 6.85 -18.18 -31.63
C GLY A 161 6.23 -17.08 -32.48
N ILE A 162 6.98 -15.99 -32.63
CA ILE A 162 7.06 -15.33 -33.94
C ILE A 162 8.54 -15.23 -34.29
N GLY A 163 9.03 -16.29 -34.94
CA GLY A 163 10.09 -16.10 -35.91
C GLY A 163 9.44 -15.46 -37.14
N SER A 164 9.90 -14.29 -37.53
CA SER A 164 9.99 -13.95 -38.95
C SER A 164 11.16 -13.01 -39.14
N LYS A 165 12.08 -13.48 -39.98
CA LYS A 165 13.00 -12.66 -40.74
C LYS A 165 12.27 -11.44 -41.30
N LEU A 166 12.88 -10.27 -41.17
CA LEU A 166 13.17 -9.30 -42.23
C LEU A 166 14.18 -8.30 -41.67
#